data_AF-A0A830FLG9-F1
#
_entry.id   AF-A0A830FLG9-F1
#
_cell.length_a   1.000
_cell.length_b   1.000
_cell.length_c   1.000
_cell.angle_alpha   90.00
_cell.angle_beta   90.00
_cell.angle_gamma   90.00
#
_symmetry.space_group_name_H-M   'P 1'
#
loop_
_entity.id
_entity.type
_entity.pdbx_description
1 polymer ?
#
loop_
_entity_poly.entity_id
_entity_poly.type
_entity_poly.pdbx_seq_one_letter_code
_entity_poly.pdbx_strand_id
1 'polypeptide(L)'
;MTGTQNTTETTDESDDSVTLVVNLETLLSAMRRNARDKDTRQNYRLRFSRPLEGRVTASLHVHQQDTYWPNPATDPFTLVPEQLIEDDPSVLTEYPEPRQVRKAAKEVDGVEALDDVSDETLNECWDVHIEVWEGAVRKALKPEVDIHERSHGPNVKPRILPVEYTSE
;
A
#
# COMPACT_ATOMS: atom_id res chain seq x y z
N MET A 1 -57.18 -14.60 8.12
CA MET A 1 -56.18 -15.07 9.09
C MET A 1 -54.83 -15.00 8.40
N THR A 2 -54.10 -13.93 8.68
CA THR A 2 -52.81 -13.55 8.11
C THR A 2 -51.71 -14.29 8.89
N GLY A 3 -51.01 -15.21 8.21
CA GLY A 3 -49.86 -15.93 8.76
C GLY A 3 -48.58 -15.18 8.43
N THR A 4 -48.01 -14.53 9.44
CA THR A 4 -46.77 -13.75 9.40
C THR A 4 -45.58 -14.64 9.04
N GLN A 5 -44.82 -14.23 8.01
CA GLN A 5 -43.51 -14.76 7.70
C GLN A 5 -42.51 -14.23 8.73
N ASN A 6 -41.99 -15.10 9.59
CA ASN A 6 -40.77 -14.80 10.36
C ASN A 6 -39.58 -15.07 9.46
N THR A 7 -39.22 -14.09 8.63
CA THR A 7 -37.87 -14.03 8.06
C THR A 7 -37.00 -13.40 9.15
N THR A 8 -36.20 -14.22 9.81
CA THR A 8 -35.16 -13.75 10.71
C THR A 8 -34.13 -13.01 9.86
N GLU A 9 -34.23 -11.69 9.80
CA GLU A 9 -33.12 -10.82 9.46
C GLU A 9 -32.02 -11.08 10.48
N THR A 10 -30.99 -11.80 10.06
CA THR A 10 -29.74 -11.88 10.81
C THR A 10 -29.06 -10.53 10.65
N THR A 11 -29.38 -9.60 11.55
CA THR A 11 -28.60 -8.39 11.77
C THR A 11 -27.21 -8.84 12.21
N ASP A 12 -26.25 -8.84 11.28
CA ASP A 12 -24.83 -8.84 11.62
C ASP A 12 -24.58 -7.47 12.28
N GLU A 13 -24.64 -7.46 13.62
CA GLU A 13 -24.34 -6.30 14.44
C GLU A 13 -22.93 -5.82 14.13
N SER A 14 -22.79 -4.78 13.30
CA SER A 14 -21.58 -3.97 13.31
C SER A 14 -21.55 -3.17 14.61
N ASP A 15 -20.50 -3.28 15.44
CA ASP A 15 -19.92 -2.08 16.07
C ASP A 15 -18.63 -2.38 16.85
N ASP A 16 -17.55 -2.51 16.09
CA ASP A 16 -16.36 -1.66 16.28
C ASP A 16 -15.91 -1.35 14.84
N SER A 17 -16.52 -0.36 14.21
CA SER A 17 -16.26 -0.03 12.80
C SER A 17 -14.85 0.57 12.64
N VAL A 18 -13.85 -0.31 12.66
CA VAL A 18 -12.46 0.08 12.47
C VAL A 18 -12.30 0.63 11.07
N THR A 19 -11.79 1.85 10.96
CA THR A 19 -11.36 2.46 9.70
C THR A 19 -9.85 2.68 9.77
N LEU A 20 -9.12 2.12 8.82
CA LEU A 20 -7.68 2.34 8.70
C LEU A 20 -7.46 3.65 7.95
N VAL A 21 -6.86 4.64 8.61
CA VAL A 21 -6.57 5.95 8.01
C VAL A 21 -5.13 5.93 7.49
N VAL A 22 -4.93 6.13 6.20
CA VAL A 22 -3.62 6.09 5.54
C VAL A 22 -3.35 7.44 4.88
N ASN A 23 -2.31 8.13 5.34
CA ASN A 23 -1.81 9.31 4.67
C ASN A 23 -1.13 8.89 3.34
N LEU A 24 -1.54 9.50 2.23
CA LEU A 24 -1.06 9.17 0.89
C LEU A 24 0.45 9.39 0.72
N GLU A 25 0.98 10.49 1.25
CA GLU A 25 2.41 10.77 1.20
C GLU A 25 3.23 9.75 1.99
N THR A 26 2.67 9.25 3.10
CA THR A 26 3.28 8.16 3.88
C THR A 26 3.29 6.86 3.10
N LEU A 27 2.20 6.52 2.41
CA LEU A 27 2.10 5.35 1.54
C LEU A 27 3.12 5.42 0.39
N LEU A 28 3.12 6.52 -0.37
CA LEU A 28 4.02 6.74 -1.50
C LEU A 28 5.49 6.75 -1.03
N SER A 29 5.77 7.36 0.11
CA SER A 29 7.10 7.33 0.72
C SER A 29 7.55 5.92 1.10
N ALA A 30 6.65 5.08 1.62
CA ALA A 30 6.96 3.69 1.93
C ALA A 30 7.31 2.90 0.67
N MET A 31 6.48 3.01 -0.38
CA MET A 31 6.71 2.33 -1.66
C MET A 31 8.01 2.79 -2.33
N ARG A 32 8.29 4.10 -2.36
CA ARG A 32 9.56 4.67 -2.86
C ARG A 32 10.76 4.06 -2.17
N ARG A 33 10.72 3.99 -0.84
CA ARG A 33 11.83 3.47 -0.04
C ARG A 33 11.98 1.96 -0.20
N ASN A 34 10.88 1.21 -0.32
CA ASN A 34 10.91 -0.22 -0.64
C ASN A 34 11.57 -0.47 -2.00
N ALA A 35 11.24 0.33 -3.02
CA ALA A 35 11.86 0.21 -4.34
C ALA A 35 13.35 0.56 -4.32
N ARG A 36 13.74 1.62 -3.60
CA ARG A 36 15.14 2.04 -3.45
C ARG A 36 15.97 1.02 -2.68
N ASP A 37 15.41 0.48 -1.59
CA ASP A 37 16.09 -0.37 -0.64
C ASP A 37 15.76 -1.86 -0.87
N LYS A 38 15.29 -2.23 -2.08
CA LYS A 38 14.81 -3.58 -2.44
C LYS A 38 15.81 -4.70 -2.20
N ASP A 39 17.11 -4.39 -2.32
CA ASP A 39 18.21 -5.33 -2.13
C ASP A 39 18.73 -5.34 -0.67
N THR A 40 18.11 -4.55 0.21
CA THR A 40 18.44 -4.49 1.62
C THR A 40 17.53 -5.40 2.43
N ARG A 41 17.92 -5.68 3.69
CA ARG A 41 17.06 -6.37 4.66
C ARG A 41 16.02 -5.45 5.31
N GLN A 42 15.85 -4.23 4.82
CA GLN A 42 14.91 -3.25 5.38
C GLN A 42 13.65 -3.18 4.51
N ASN A 43 12.49 -3.22 5.15
CA ASN A 43 11.20 -3.07 4.48
C ASN A 43 10.39 -2.00 5.22
N TYR A 44 9.82 -1.07 4.48
CA TYR A 44 8.98 -0.01 5.00
C TYR A 44 7.52 -0.47 4.95
N ARG A 45 6.87 -0.43 6.12
CA ARG A 45 5.51 -0.91 6.33
C ARG A 45 4.65 0.18 6.95
N LEU A 46 3.34 0.06 6.74
CA LEU A 46 2.34 0.89 7.40
C LEU A 46 1.97 0.24 8.72
N ARG A 47 2.22 0.93 9.83
CA ARG A 47 1.98 0.44 11.19
C ARG A 47 0.76 1.12 11.80
N PHE A 48 -0.15 0.30 12.31
CA PHE A 48 -1.36 0.69 13.02
C PHE A 48 -1.24 0.24 14.48
N SER A 49 -1.47 1.18 15.41
CA SER A 49 -1.44 0.88 16.84
C SER A 49 -2.64 0.02 17.24
N ARG A 50 -2.43 -0.90 18.18
CA ARG A 50 -3.50 -1.69 18.81
C ARG A 50 -4.00 -0.99 20.09
N PRO A 51 -5.25 -1.24 20.53
CA PRO A 51 -6.29 -2.02 19.84
C PRO A 51 -6.78 -1.32 18.57
N LEU A 52 -7.32 -2.10 17.63
CA LEU A 52 -7.96 -1.53 16.43
C LEU A 52 -9.40 -1.18 16.78
N GLU A 53 -9.64 0.09 17.11
CA GLU A 53 -10.95 0.62 17.51
C GLU A 53 -11.14 1.99 16.83
N GLY A 54 -12.32 2.22 16.26
CA GLY A 54 -12.64 3.48 15.56
C GLY A 54 -11.68 3.79 14.40
N ARG A 55 -11.12 5.01 14.36
CA ARG A 55 -10.21 5.45 13.29
C ARG A 55 -8.76 5.29 13.72
N VAL A 56 -8.02 4.45 13.00
CA VAL A 56 -6.62 4.14 13.35
C VAL A 56 -5.69 4.62 12.23
N THR A 57 -4.87 5.63 12.53
CA THR A 57 -3.93 6.20 11.56
C THR A 57 -2.66 5.37 11.43
N ALA A 58 -2.26 5.11 10.19
CA ALA A 58 -1.01 4.47 9.86
C ALA A 58 0.18 5.40 10.11
N SER A 59 1.28 4.81 10.58
CA SER A 59 2.59 5.45 10.66
C SER A 59 3.62 4.65 9.86
N LEU A 60 4.64 5.33 9.33
CA LEU A 60 5.74 4.67 8.63
C LEU A 60 6.60 3.89 9.64
N HIS A 61 6.78 2.60 9.41
CA HIS A 61 7.62 1.75 10.25
C HIS A 61 8.67 1.01 9.41
N VAL A 62 9.91 1.00 9.90
CA VAL A 62 10.99 0.23 9.28
C VAL A 62 11.04 -1.14 9.93
N HIS A 63 10.77 -2.16 9.14
CA HIS A 63 10.90 -3.56 9.50
C HIS A 63 12.25 -4.11 9.02
N GLN A 64 13.05 -4.64 9.95
CA GLN A 64 14.30 -5.31 9.62
C GLN A 64 14.06 -6.83 9.56
N GLN A 65 14.38 -7.46 8.42
CA GLN A 65 14.33 -8.91 8.30
C GLN A 65 15.24 -9.57 9.36
N ASP A 66 14.83 -10.74 9.84
CA ASP A 66 15.49 -11.51 10.92
C ASP A 66 15.39 -10.92 12.33
N THR A 67 14.57 -9.88 12.55
CA THR A 67 14.23 -9.44 13.91
C THR A 67 13.01 -10.20 14.44
N TYR A 68 13.11 -10.68 15.69
CA TYR A 68 12.09 -11.48 16.35
C TYR A 68 10.77 -10.72 16.47
N TRP A 69 9.66 -11.38 16.13
CA TRP A 69 8.29 -10.84 16.29
C TRP A 69 7.81 -11.04 17.73
N PRO A 70 7.56 -9.97 18.52
CA PRO A 70 6.94 -10.11 19.83
C PRO A 70 5.43 -10.44 19.75
N ASN A 71 4.75 -10.34 20.89
CA ASN A 71 3.46 -10.94 21.16
C ASN A 71 2.32 -10.40 20.26
N PRO A 72 1.59 -11.25 19.49
CA PRO A 72 0.44 -10.87 18.66
C PRO A 72 -0.61 -9.97 19.30
N ALA A 73 -0.88 -10.19 20.59
CA ALA A 73 -2.04 -9.62 21.25
C ALA A 73 -1.85 -8.14 21.58
N THR A 74 -0.60 -7.71 21.73
CA THR A 74 -0.22 -6.34 22.08
C THR A 74 0.49 -5.61 20.95
N ASP A 75 0.88 -6.34 19.91
CA ASP A 75 1.76 -5.80 18.89
C ASP A 75 1.02 -5.01 17.82
N PRO A 76 1.64 -3.93 17.32
CA PRO A 76 1.09 -3.14 16.23
C PRO A 76 0.78 -4.00 15.01
N PHE A 77 -0.36 -3.74 14.40
CA PHE A 77 -0.70 -4.32 13.11
C PHE A 77 0.15 -3.64 12.02
N THR A 78 0.70 -4.40 11.07
CA THR A 78 1.48 -3.83 9.97
C THR A 78 0.98 -4.34 8.64
N LEU A 79 0.88 -3.44 7.66
CA LEU A 79 0.57 -3.74 6.27
C LEU A 79 1.79 -3.44 5.38
N VAL A 80 1.96 -4.29 4.37
CA VAL A 80 2.82 -3.99 3.24
C VAL A 80 2.07 -2.98 2.34
N PRO A 81 2.68 -1.83 1.98
CA PRO A 81 2.04 -0.78 1.16
C PRO A 81 1.28 -1.31 -0.06
N GLU A 82 1.88 -2.27 -0.76
CA GLU A 82 1.38 -2.88 -1.98
C GLU A 82 0.05 -3.64 -1.78
N GLN A 83 -0.28 -4.05 -0.55
CA GLN A 83 -1.57 -4.70 -0.25
C GLN A 83 -2.77 -3.74 -0.40
N LEU A 84 -2.52 -2.43 -0.38
CA LEU A 84 -3.54 -1.39 -0.58
C LEU A 84 -3.78 -1.09 -2.06
N ILE A 85 -3.04 -1.72 -2.97
CA ILE A 85 -3.20 -1.60 -4.42
C ILE A 85 -4.04 -2.78 -4.94
N GLU A 86 -4.86 -2.54 -5.98
CA GLU A 86 -5.60 -3.57 -6.73
C GLU A 86 -4.75 -4.83 -7.04
N ASP A 87 -5.38 -6.01 -7.01
CA ASP A 87 -4.68 -7.32 -7.14
C ASP A 87 -4.13 -7.59 -8.55
N ASP A 88 -4.64 -6.90 -9.56
CA ASP A 88 -4.08 -6.85 -10.92
C ASP A 88 -3.53 -5.43 -11.18
N PRO A 89 -2.42 -5.06 -10.50
CA PRO A 89 -1.87 -3.73 -10.61
C PRO A 89 -1.37 -3.49 -12.03
N SER A 90 -1.73 -2.35 -12.62
CA SER A 90 -1.08 -1.88 -13.85
C SER A 90 0.43 -1.83 -13.65
N VAL A 91 1.21 -2.15 -14.69
CA VAL A 91 2.67 -1.93 -14.73
C VAL A 91 3.04 -0.49 -14.30
N LEU A 92 2.12 0.47 -14.49
CA LEU A 92 2.30 1.87 -14.08
C LEU A 92 2.32 2.08 -12.55
N THR A 93 1.90 1.10 -11.76
CA THR A 93 1.97 1.16 -10.28
C THR A 93 3.28 0.57 -9.73
N GLU A 94 4.07 -0.12 -10.57
CA GLU A 94 5.43 -0.50 -10.24
C GLU A 94 6.33 0.73 -10.24
N TYR A 95 7.23 0.82 -9.26
CA TYR A 95 8.11 1.97 -9.17
C TYR A 95 9.03 2.05 -10.40
N PRO A 96 9.20 3.23 -11.04
CA PRO A 96 9.97 3.36 -12.27
C PRO A 96 11.39 2.80 -12.15
N GLU A 97 11.79 1.95 -13.10
CA GLU A 97 13.15 1.43 -13.12
C GLU A 97 14.14 2.45 -13.71
N PRO A 98 15.35 2.61 -13.14
CA PRO A 98 16.34 3.55 -13.67
C PRO A 98 16.70 3.36 -15.14
N ARG A 99 16.66 2.11 -15.61
CA ARG A 99 16.91 1.80 -17.00
C ARG A 99 15.79 2.27 -17.93
N GLN A 100 14.54 2.22 -17.50
CA GLN A 100 13.40 2.69 -18.29
C GLN A 100 13.46 4.22 -18.43
N VAL A 101 13.68 4.93 -17.32
CA VAL A 101 13.79 6.40 -17.33
C VAL A 101 14.96 6.85 -18.20
N ARG A 102 16.13 6.21 -18.09
CA ARG A 102 17.30 6.57 -18.91
C ARG A 102 17.09 6.30 -20.41
N LYS A 103 16.29 5.30 -20.78
CA LYS A 103 15.91 5.08 -22.18
C LYS A 103 15.00 6.19 -22.69
N ALA A 104 14.01 6.62 -21.91
CA ALA A 104 13.14 7.74 -22.27
C ALA A 104 13.96 9.04 -22.41
N ALA A 105 14.85 9.32 -21.46
CA ALA A 105 15.72 10.48 -21.51
C ALA A 105 16.63 10.49 -22.75
N LYS A 106 17.19 9.34 -23.14
CA LYS A 106 17.93 9.18 -24.39
C LYS A 106 17.11 9.55 -25.63
N GLU A 107 15.85 9.13 -25.68
CA GLU A 107 14.95 9.46 -26.81
C GLU A 107 14.64 10.96 -26.86
N VAL A 108 14.51 11.61 -25.70
CA VAL A 108 14.30 13.07 -25.57
C VAL A 108 15.55 13.85 -25.97
N ASP A 109 16.73 13.45 -25.51
CA ASP A 109 18.02 14.07 -25.84
C ASP A 109 18.46 13.83 -27.29
N GLY A 110 17.93 12.79 -27.93
CA GLY A 110 18.30 12.42 -29.30
C GLY A 110 19.72 11.85 -29.43
N VAL A 111 20.27 11.29 -28.35
CA VAL A 111 21.63 10.71 -28.32
C VAL A 111 21.64 9.21 -28.62
N GLU A 112 22.78 8.69 -29.09
CA GLU A 112 22.90 7.28 -29.48
C GLU A 112 23.25 6.34 -28.31
N ALA A 113 23.97 6.81 -27.29
CA ALA A 113 24.31 6.03 -26.11
C ALA A 113 23.58 6.53 -24.86
N LEU A 114 23.31 5.62 -23.91
CA LEU A 114 22.68 5.97 -22.64
C LEU A 114 23.59 6.82 -21.74
N ASP A 115 24.90 6.76 -21.96
CA ASP A 115 25.90 7.49 -21.17
C ASP A 115 26.08 8.94 -21.65
N ASP A 116 25.56 9.27 -22.82
CA ASP A 116 25.57 10.63 -23.39
C ASP A 116 24.32 11.44 -22.99
N VAL A 117 23.40 10.84 -22.23
CA VAL A 117 22.19 11.49 -21.72
C VAL A 117 22.58 12.56 -20.73
N SER A 118 22.03 13.76 -20.90
CA SER A 118 22.28 14.87 -19.99
C SER A 118 21.64 14.61 -18.63
N ASP A 119 22.31 15.03 -17.55
CA ASP A 119 21.75 14.92 -16.20
C ASP A 119 20.45 15.74 -16.06
N GLU A 120 20.34 16.86 -16.78
CA GLU A 120 19.14 17.70 -16.82
C GLU A 120 17.94 16.92 -17.37
N THR A 121 18.07 16.36 -18.58
CA THR A 121 17.00 15.58 -19.21
C THR A 121 16.70 14.30 -18.46
N LEU A 122 17.71 13.66 -17.85
CA LEU A 122 17.47 12.50 -17.00
C LEU A 122 16.62 12.86 -15.77
N ASN A 123 16.89 13.99 -15.12
CA ASN A 123 16.12 14.45 -13.97
C ASN A 123 14.69 14.84 -14.36
N GLU A 124 14.50 15.58 -15.47
CA GLU A 124 13.17 15.92 -15.96
C GLU A 124 12.34 14.67 -16.30
N CYS A 125 12.97 13.70 -16.97
CA CYS A 125 12.32 12.42 -17.26
C CYS A 125 11.98 11.65 -15.98
N TRP A 126 12.84 11.72 -14.97
CA TRP A 126 12.60 11.10 -13.67
C TRP A 126 11.35 11.69 -13.01
N ASP A 127 11.24 13.02 -12.96
CA ASP A 127 10.10 13.71 -12.36
C ASP A 127 8.78 13.34 -13.05
N VAL A 128 8.76 13.28 -14.39
CA VAL A 128 7.58 12.84 -15.15
C VAL A 128 7.20 11.39 -14.83
N HIS A 129 8.17 10.48 -14.77
CA HIS A 129 7.88 9.08 -14.44
C HIS A 129 7.35 8.93 -13.01
N ILE A 130 7.89 9.71 -12.07
CA ILE A 130 7.41 9.74 -10.69
C ILE A 130 5.98 10.27 -10.63
N GLU A 131 5.66 11.35 -11.34
CA GLU A 131 4.30 11.90 -11.40
C GLU A 131 3.29 10.88 -11.96
N VAL A 132 3.64 10.24 -13.07
CA VAL A 132 2.80 9.19 -13.68
C VAL A 132 2.60 8.01 -12.74
N TRP A 133 3.69 7.55 -12.09
CA TRP A 133 3.64 6.45 -11.13
C TRP A 133 2.76 6.78 -9.92
N GLU A 134 2.95 7.94 -9.28
CA GLU A 134 2.12 8.32 -8.14
C GLU A 134 0.65 8.45 -8.54
N GLY A 135 0.37 9.02 -9.72
CA GLY A 135 -0.98 9.13 -10.27
C GLY A 135 -1.63 7.76 -10.51
N ALA A 136 -0.85 6.78 -10.98
CA ALA A 136 -1.32 5.41 -11.16
C ALA A 136 -1.59 4.72 -9.81
N VAL A 137 -0.67 4.85 -8.84
CA VAL A 137 -0.85 4.32 -7.49
C VAL A 137 -2.13 4.87 -6.86
N ARG A 138 -2.33 6.19 -6.89
CA ARG A 138 -3.54 6.84 -6.32
C ARG A 138 -4.84 6.33 -6.96
N LYS A 139 -4.84 6.00 -8.25
CA LYS A 139 -6.02 5.47 -8.96
C LYS A 139 -6.31 4.00 -8.65
N ALA A 140 -5.30 3.23 -8.26
CA ALA A 140 -5.40 1.80 -8.00
C ALA A 140 -5.57 1.47 -6.51
N LEU A 141 -5.86 2.47 -5.66
CA LEU A 141 -6.06 2.27 -4.23
C LEU A 141 -7.40 1.57 -3.95
N LYS A 142 -7.35 0.49 -3.18
CA LYS A 142 -8.53 -0.24 -2.74
C LYS A 142 -9.27 0.52 -1.63
N PRO A 143 -10.61 0.58 -1.66
CA PRO A 143 -11.38 1.17 -0.56
C PRO A 143 -11.35 0.31 0.71
N GLU A 144 -10.96 -0.96 0.59
CA GLU A 144 -10.95 -1.93 1.68
C GLU A 144 -9.74 -2.86 1.55
N VAL A 145 -9.25 -3.37 2.67
CA VAL A 145 -8.13 -4.31 2.71
C VAL A 145 -8.46 -5.51 3.57
N ASP A 146 -8.12 -6.69 3.06
CA ASP A 146 -8.17 -7.93 3.83
C ASP A 146 -7.01 -7.94 4.82
N ILE A 147 -7.35 -7.90 6.10
CA ILE A 147 -6.39 -8.12 7.17
C ILE A 147 -6.54 -9.55 7.68
N HIS A 148 -5.53 -10.36 7.41
CA HIS A 148 -5.43 -11.70 7.96
C HIS A 148 -5.01 -11.62 9.44
N GLU A 149 -5.98 -11.37 10.34
CA GLU A 149 -5.77 -11.48 11.78
C GLU A 149 -5.66 -12.95 12.19
N ARG A 150 -4.44 -13.50 12.08
CA ARG A 150 -3.95 -14.76 12.69
C ARG A 150 -5.02 -15.81 13.03
N SER A 151 -5.62 -16.43 12.03
CA SER A 151 -5.99 -17.83 12.21
C SER A 151 -5.73 -18.56 10.91
N HIS A 152 -4.81 -19.52 10.94
CA HIS A 152 -4.69 -20.52 9.89
C HIS A 152 -5.60 -21.68 10.30
N GLY A 153 -6.75 -21.78 9.64
CA GLY A 153 -7.71 -22.85 9.85
C GLY A 153 -8.79 -22.77 8.77
N PRO A 154 -9.44 -23.89 8.42
CA PRO A 154 -10.44 -23.93 7.34
C PRO A 154 -11.68 -23.05 7.56
N ASN A 155 -11.82 -22.41 8.73
CA ASN A 155 -13.01 -21.67 9.16
C ASN A 155 -12.73 -20.20 9.53
N VAL A 156 -11.58 -19.66 9.12
CA VAL A 156 -11.17 -18.31 9.49
C VAL A 156 -11.68 -17.36 8.42
N LYS A 157 -12.63 -16.51 8.78
CA LYS A 157 -13.13 -15.48 7.88
C LYS A 157 -12.09 -14.35 7.80
N PRO A 158 -11.69 -13.92 6.59
CA PRO A 158 -10.88 -12.72 6.44
C PRO A 158 -11.62 -11.54 7.06
N ARG A 159 -10.87 -10.67 7.76
CA ARG A 159 -11.42 -9.43 8.29
C ARG A 159 -11.13 -8.34 7.29
N ILE A 160 -12.16 -7.96 6.54
CA ILE A 160 -12.09 -6.86 5.58
C ILE A 160 -12.32 -5.56 6.35
N LEU A 161 -11.39 -4.62 6.24
CA LEU A 161 -11.50 -3.31 6.89
C LEU A 161 -11.54 -2.19 5.84
N PRO A 162 -12.40 -1.17 6.03
CA PRO A 162 -12.37 0.03 5.21
C PRO A 162 -11.08 0.82 5.41
N VAL A 163 -10.61 1.41 4.33
CA VAL A 163 -9.43 2.26 4.29
C VAL A 163 -9.85 3.66 3.86
N GLU A 164 -9.44 4.65 4.65
CA GLU A 164 -9.60 6.06 4.31
C GLU A 164 -8.23 6.65 3.96
N TYR A 165 -8.15 7.26 2.79
CA TYR A 165 -6.94 7.94 2.33
C TYR A 165 -7.02 9.43 2.59
N THR A 166 -6.02 9.97 3.28
CA THR A 166 -5.92 11.40 3.56
C THR A 166 -4.75 12.02 2.79
N SER A 167 -4.97 13.24 2.33
CA SER A 167 -3.93 14.14 1.85
C SER A 167 -3.86 15.22 2.93
N GLU A 168 -2.90 15.14 3.84
CA GLU A 168 -2.63 16.30 4.71
C GLU A 168 -2.12 17.47 3.88
#